data_AF-A0A966Y3Q9-F1
#
_entry.id   AF-A0A966Y3Q9-F1
#
_cell.length_a   1.000
_cell.length_b   1.000
_cell.length_c   1.000
_cell.angle_alpha   90.00
_cell.angle_beta   90.00
_cell.angle_gamma   90.00
#
_symmetry.space_group_name_H-M   'P 1'
#
loop_
_entity.id
_entity.type
_entity.pdbx_description
1 polymer ?
#
loop_
_entity_poly.entity_id
_entity_poly.type
_entity_poly.pdbx_seq_one_letter_code
_entity_poly.pdbx_strand_id
1 'polypeptide(L)'
;MMAAAGFKFVPANTPARQASFKNLPPHKFSREIKDGQVFYVYPDPTVCVCLYVGNQAAYGRYQANVFQKNIADEQQMTANINSMNDWDWGPWGGYPYPGWYY
;
A
#
# COMPACT_ATOMS: atom_id res chain seq x y z
N MET A 1 -0.66 7.47 10.63
CA MET A 1 -0.58 8.04 9.27
C MET A 1 0.32 7.16 8.41
N MET A 2 -0.03 6.92 7.13
CA MET A 2 0.71 6.01 6.24
C MET A 2 2.15 6.49 5.95
N ALA A 3 2.31 7.76 5.55
CA ALA A 3 3.64 8.33 5.28
C ALA A 3 4.57 8.30 6.51
N ALA A 4 4.05 8.59 7.70
CA ALA A 4 4.80 8.53 8.96
C ALA A 4 5.24 7.11 9.33
N ALA A 5 4.45 6.10 8.95
CA ALA A 5 4.84 4.70 9.09
C ALA A 5 5.93 4.29 8.09
N GLY A 6 6.21 5.09 7.07
CA GLY A 6 7.22 4.82 6.04
C GLY A 6 6.66 4.33 4.72
N PHE A 7 5.33 4.33 4.55
CA PHE A 7 4.72 4.05 3.24
C PHE A 7 5.01 5.17 2.25
N LYS A 8 5.21 4.76 1.01
CA LYS A 8 5.47 5.61 -0.14
C LYS A 8 4.20 5.80 -0.94
N PHE A 9 3.90 7.04 -1.29
CA PHE A 9 2.77 7.43 -2.12
C PHE A 9 3.10 7.23 -3.61
N VAL A 10 2.30 6.46 -4.33
CA VAL A 10 2.45 6.24 -5.77
C VAL A 10 1.14 6.60 -6.47
N PRO A 11 1.09 7.70 -7.23
CA PRO A 11 -0.14 8.14 -7.88
C PRO A 11 -0.49 7.23 -9.06
N ALA A 12 -1.79 6.96 -9.25
CA ALA A 12 -2.32 6.33 -10.46
C ALA A 12 -2.52 7.36 -11.58
N ASN A 13 -1.45 8.06 -11.95
CA ASN A 13 -1.45 9.20 -12.88
C ASN A 13 -1.17 8.82 -14.34
N THR A 14 -1.07 7.54 -14.66
CA THR A 14 -0.92 7.04 -16.04
C THR A 14 -2.07 6.10 -16.39
N PRO A 15 -2.45 5.97 -17.68
CA PRO A 15 -3.51 5.04 -18.08
C PRO A 15 -3.26 3.60 -17.62
N ALA A 16 -2.01 3.13 -17.70
CA ALA A 16 -1.62 1.80 -17.23
C ALA A 16 -1.84 1.64 -15.72
N ARG A 17 -1.45 2.64 -14.91
CA ARG A 17 -1.68 2.60 -13.46
C ARG A 17 -3.15 2.68 -13.11
N GLN A 18 -3.94 3.49 -13.82
CA GLN A 18 -5.38 3.56 -13.58
C GLN A 18 -6.08 2.25 -13.93
N ALA A 19 -5.69 1.58 -15.02
CA ALA A 19 -6.21 0.28 -15.37
C ALA A 19 -5.90 -0.78 -14.28
N SER A 20 -4.65 -0.83 -13.82
CA SER A 20 -4.24 -1.71 -12.71
C SER A 20 -4.98 -1.35 -11.41
N PHE A 21 -5.09 -0.07 -11.08
CA PHE A 21 -5.73 0.43 -9.86
C PHE A 21 -7.21 0.02 -9.73
N LYS A 22 -7.94 0.00 -10.85
CA LYS A 22 -9.37 -0.40 -10.86
C LYS A 22 -9.60 -1.84 -10.42
N ASN A 23 -8.59 -2.70 -10.56
CA ASN A 23 -8.67 -4.11 -10.19
C ASN A 23 -8.24 -4.35 -8.74
N LEU A 24 -7.78 -3.31 -8.03
CA LEU A 24 -7.31 -3.43 -6.66
C LEU A 24 -8.45 -3.38 -5.64
N PRO A 25 -8.37 -4.16 -4.55
CA PRO A 25 -9.36 -4.12 -3.49
C PRO A 25 -9.26 -2.78 -2.75
N PRO A 26 -10.26 -1.88 -2.84
CA PRO A 26 -10.16 -0.54 -2.29
C PRO A 26 -10.03 -0.58 -0.76
N HIS A 27 -9.18 0.29 -0.20
CA HIS A 27 -8.96 0.44 1.24
C HIS A 27 -8.53 -0.84 1.98
N LYS A 28 -7.92 -1.79 1.29
CA LYS A 28 -7.41 -3.03 1.88
C LYS A 28 -5.92 -3.17 1.63
N PHE A 29 -5.21 -3.74 2.61
CA PHE A 29 -3.82 -4.12 2.40
C PHE A 29 -3.74 -5.38 1.54
N SER A 30 -2.85 -5.34 0.56
CA SER A 30 -2.38 -6.50 -0.18
C SER A 30 -0.92 -6.77 0.17
N ARG A 31 -0.54 -8.03 0.36
CA ARG A 31 0.84 -8.45 0.57
C ARG A 31 1.40 -9.04 -0.70
N GLU A 32 2.41 -8.36 -1.23
CA GLU A 32 3.08 -8.70 -2.48
C GLU A 32 4.52 -9.10 -2.23
N ILE A 33 5.02 -10.05 -3.00
CA ILE A 33 6.42 -10.47 -2.96
C ILE A 33 7.07 -10.07 -4.27
N LYS A 34 8.20 -9.38 -4.21
CA LYS A 34 9.04 -9.09 -5.37
C LYS A 34 10.50 -9.31 -5.02
N ASP A 35 11.21 -10.07 -5.85
CA ASP A 35 12.65 -10.33 -5.68
C ASP A 35 13.02 -10.81 -4.25
N GLY A 36 12.14 -11.61 -3.64
CA GLY A 36 12.31 -12.13 -2.28
C GLY A 36 11.98 -11.14 -1.14
N GLN A 37 11.54 -9.92 -1.46
CA GLN A 37 11.14 -8.90 -0.50
C GLN A 37 9.62 -8.79 -0.39
N VAL A 38 9.13 -8.57 0.82
CA VAL A 38 7.70 -8.40 1.12
C VAL A 38 7.32 -6.92 1.10
N PHE A 39 6.32 -6.61 0.28
CA PHE A 39 5.70 -5.31 0.17
C PHE A 39 4.22 -5.37 0.59
N TYR A 40 3.77 -4.27 1.16
CA TYR A 40 2.38 -4.02 1.53
C TYR A 40 1.87 -2.87 0.68
N VAL A 41 0.80 -3.14 -0.05
CA VAL A 41 0.16 -2.20 -0.97
C VAL A 41 -1.21 -1.85 -0.43
N TYR A 42 -1.54 -0.56 -0.38
CA TYR A 42 -2.84 -0.07 0.04
C TYR A 42 -3.38 0.94 -0.98
N PRO A 43 -4.46 0.62 -1.72
CA PRO A 43 -5.11 1.53 -2.65
C PRO A 43 -6.12 2.44 -1.96
N ASP A 44 -6.02 3.74 -2.22
CA ASP A 44 -6.97 4.75 -1.75
C ASP A 44 -7.65 5.44 -2.94
N PRO A 45 -8.85 4.95 -3.34
CA PRO A 45 -9.62 5.56 -4.42
C PRO A 45 -10.32 6.86 -4.02
N THR A 46 -10.38 7.18 -2.72
CA THR A 46 -11.22 8.26 -2.18
C THR A 46 -10.49 9.57 -1.99
N VAL A 47 -9.26 9.53 -1.47
CA VAL A 47 -8.53 10.75 -1.09
C VAL A 47 -7.60 11.22 -2.20
N CYS A 48 -6.94 10.28 -2.90
CA CYS A 48 -5.83 10.59 -3.78
C CYS A 48 -5.83 9.83 -5.12
N VAL A 49 -6.59 8.74 -5.25
CA VAL A 49 -6.47 7.79 -6.36
C VAL A 49 -5.01 7.33 -6.50
N CYS A 50 -4.48 6.76 -5.41
CA CYS A 50 -3.08 6.42 -5.26
C CYS A 50 -2.87 5.13 -4.48
N LEU A 51 -1.65 4.58 -4.57
CA LEU A 51 -1.18 3.50 -3.72
C LEU A 51 -0.26 4.03 -2.64
N TYR A 52 -0.38 3.43 -1.46
CA TYR A 52 0.65 3.44 -0.45
C TYR A 52 1.40 2.11 -0.50
N VAL A 53 2.70 2.16 -0.77
CA VAL A 53 3.56 0.97 -0.85
C VAL A 53 4.62 1.04 0.25
N GLY A 54 4.71 0.02 1.07
CA GLY A 54 5.65 -0.06 2.19
C GLY A 54 6.21 -1.46 2.36
N ASN A 55 7.32 -1.60 3.06
CA ASN A 55 7.86 -2.91 3.41
C ASN A 55 7.27 -3.43 4.74
N GLN A 56 7.70 -4.60 5.18
CA GLN A 56 7.28 -5.18 6.47
C GLN A 56 7.47 -4.22 7.66
N ALA A 57 8.57 -3.46 7.70
CA ALA A 57 8.82 -2.51 8.79
C ALA A 57 7.81 -1.34 8.76
N ALA A 58 7.46 -0.85 7.57
CA ALA A 58 6.45 0.19 7.44
C ALA A 58 5.07 -0.31 7.88
N TYR A 59 4.71 -1.53 7.49
CA TYR A 59 3.46 -2.16 7.93
C TYR A 59 3.43 -2.37 9.45
N GLY A 60 4.52 -2.84 10.06
CA GLY A 60 4.61 -2.99 11.52
C GLY A 60 4.47 -1.66 12.27
N ARG A 61 5.07 -0.58 11.77
CA ARG A 61 4.89 0.78 12.32
C ARG A 61 3.46 1.28 12.14
N TYR A 62 2.83 0.99 11.00
CA TYR A 62 1.43 1.30 10.79
C TYR A 62 0.54 0.59 11.81
N GLN A 63 0.73 -0.72 12.01
CA GLN A 63 0.00 -1.48 13.01
C GLN A 63 0.22 -0.96 14.43
N ALA A 64 1.46 -0.60 14.80
CA ALA A 64 1.77 -0.03 16.10
C ALA A 64 1.10 1.34 16.30
N ASN A 65 1.15 2.22 15.29
CA ASN A 65 0.51 3.52 15.34
C ASN A 65 -1.01 3.42 15.41
N VAL A 66 -1.58 2.47 14.66
CA VAL A 66 -3.00 2.12 14.70
C VAL A 66 -3.37 1.65 16.10
N PHE A 67 -2.63 0.67 16.64
CA PHE A 67 -2.86 0.14 17.98
C PHE A 67 -2.75 1.21 19.06
N GLN A 68 -1.75 2.10 18.97
CA GLN A 68 -1.59 3.24 19.89
C GLN A 68 -2.72 4.28 19.74
N LYS A 69 -3.29 4.44 18.55
CA LYS A 69 -4.39 5.37 18.29
C LYS A 69 -5.77 4.76 18.63
N ASN A 70 -5.86 3.43 18.74
CA ASN A 70 -7.07 2.66 19.03
C ASN A 70 -7.53 2.72 20.51
N ILE A 71 -7.46 3.88 21.14
CA ILE A 71 -8.28 4.19 22.32
C ILE A 71 -9.62 4.85 21.93
N ALA A 72 -9.88 5.14 20.64
CA ALA A 72 -11.12 5.85 20.25
C ALA A 72 -11.87 5.43 18.97
N ASP A 73 -11.26 4.79 17.97
CA ASP A 73 -11.94 4.55 16.65
C ASP A 73 -11.94 3.06 16.27
N GLU A 74 -12.81 2.29 16.91
CA GLU A 74 -12.77 0.82 16.98
C GLU A 74 -13.37 0.04 15.79
N GLN A 75 -13.46 0.55 14.55
CA GLN A 75 -14.30 -0.15 13.53
C GLN A 75 -13.73 -0.47 12.14
N GLN A 76 -12.46 -0.23 11.80
CA GLN A 76 -11.98 -0.54 10.43
C GLN A 76 -10.61 -1.22 10.29
N MET A 77 -9.94 -1.58 11.39
CA MET A 77 -8.55 -2.07 11.34
C MET A 77 -8.41 -3.59 11.49
N THR A 78 -9.44 -4.36 11.17
CA THR A 78 -9.27 -5.79 10.84
C THR A 78 -8.56 -5.87 9.50
N ALA A 79 -7.22 -5.85 9.55
CA ALA A 79 -6.34 -5.99 8.41
C ALA A 79 -6.47 -7.40 7.82
N ASN A 80 -7.53 -7.62 7.05
CA ASN A 80 -7.67 -8.77 6.17
C ASN A 80 -6.71 -8.52 5.01
N ILE A 81 -5.44 -8.88 5.20
CA ILE A 81 -4.41 -8.75 4.19
C ILE A 81 -4.76 -9.72 3.07
N ASN A 82 -5.04 -9.18 1.90
CA ASN A 82 -5.21 -9.99 0.70
C ASN A 82 -3.84 -10.42 0.19
N SER A 83 -3.72 -11.66 -0.27
CA SER A 83 -2.59 -12.06 -1.10
C SER A 83 -3.04 -11.95 -2.55
N MET A 84 -2.44 -11.07 -3.35
CA MET A 84 -2.78 -11.00 -4.78
C MET A 84 -1.85 -11.96 -5.53
N ASN A 85 -2.42 -13.03 -6.08
CA ASN A 85 -1.63 -14.04 -6.78
C ASN A 85 -1.10 -13.57 -8.16
N ASP A 86 -1.62 -12.44 -8.68
CA ASP A 86 -1.33 -11.94 -10.04
C ASP A 86 -1.03 -10.44 -10.05
N TRP A 87 -0.29 -9.97 -9.04
CA TRP A 87 0.08 -8.56 -8.96
C TRP A 87 1.14 -8.18 -10.02
N ASP A 88 0.73 -7.34 -10.97
CA ASP A 88 1.63 -6.77 -11.96
C ASP A 88 2.31 -5.50 -11.43
N TRP A 89 3.61 -5.62 -11.18
CA TRP A 89 4.51 -4.55 -10.75
C TRP A 89 4.88 -3.54 -11.85
N GLY A 90 4.63 -3.87 -13.12
CA GLY A 90 5.04 -3.10 -14.29
C GLY A 90 4.50 -1.66 -14.31
N PRO A 91 3.17 -1.45 -14.22
CA PRO A 91 2.57 -0.12 -14.23
C PRO A 91 3.06 0.78 -13.10
N TRP A 92 3.42 0.19 -11.97
CA TRP A 92 3.87 0.90 -10.77
C TRP A 92 5.36 1.28 -10.84
N GLY A 93 6.03 0.87 -11.93
CA GLY A 93 7.44 1.07 -12.28
C GLY A 93 7.87 2.53 -12.24
N GLY A 94 9.10 2.76 -11.79
CA GLY A 94 9.83 4.01 -12.07
C GLY A 94 9.28 5.26 -11.39
N TYR A 95 8.42 5.15 -10.37
CA TYR A 95 8.08 6.32 -9.57
C TYR A 95 9.29 6.71 -8.69
N PRO A 96 9.79 7.95 -8.79
CA PRO A 96 11.08 8.32 -8.21
C PRO A 96 10.97 8.48 -6.70
N TYR A 97 11.22 7.39 -5.98
CA TYR A 97 11.74 7.46 -4.62
C TYR A 97 13.23 7.13 -4.67
N PRO A 98 14.13 8.12 -4.49
CA PRO A 98 15.57 7.87 -4.46
C PRO A 98 15.91 6.76 -3.47
N GLY A 99 16.58 5.71 -3.94
CA GLY A 99 16.96 4.55 -3.12
C GLY A 99 15.83 3.58 -2.77
N TRP A 100 14.66 3.70 -3.41
CA TRP A 100 13.53 2.80 -3.26
C TRP A 100 13.25 2.12 -4.59
N TYR A 101 13.78 0.91 -4.70
CA TYR A 101 13.44 -0.03 -5.74
C TYR A 101 12.70 -1.16 -5.04
N TYR A 102 11.46 -1.40 -5.47
CA TYR A 102 10.77 -2.62 -5.09
C TYR A 102 11.23 -3.73 -6.03
#